data_AF-A0A6I1W2D7-F1
#
_entry.id   AF-A0A6I1W2D7-F1
#
_cell.length_a   1.000
_cell.length_b   1.000
_cell.length_c   1.000
_cell.angle_alpha   90.00
_cell.angle_beta   90.00
_cell.angle_gamma   90.00
#
_symmetry.space_group_name_H-M   'P 1'
#
loop_
_entity.id
_entity.type
_entity.pdbx_description
1 polymer ?
#
loop_
_entity_poly.entity_id
_entity_poly.type
_entity_poly.pdbx_seq_one_letter_code
_entity_poly.pdbx_strand_id
1 'polypeptide(L)'
;VKRADEAHSIGEDPLAGYLNPRKLVNLAVETGCDALHPGYGFLSENAELADICAERGIKFIGPAAEVIRRMGDKTEARRSMIKA
;
A
#
# COMPACT_ATOMS: atom_id res chain seq x y z
N VAL A 1 -13.61 -1.66 13.02
CA VAL A 1 -14.48 -0.64 12.40
C VAL A 1 -14.96 0.46 13.35
N LYS A 2 -15.32 0.20 14.62
CA LYS A 2 -15.88 1.24 15.54
C LYS A 2 -14.91 2.31 16.06
N ARG A 3 -13.64 2.29 15.63
CA ARG A 3 -12.59 3.19 16.15
C ARG A 3 -12.20 4.29 15.15
N ALA A 4 -12.65 4.19 13.91
CA ALA A 4 -12.43 5.20 12.89
C ALA A 4 -13.69 6.07 12.79
N ASP A 5 -13.52 7.31 12.33
CA ASP A 5 -14.62 8.24 12.08
C ASP A 5 -15.52 7.74 10.93
N GLU A 6 -14.91 7.14 9.92
CA GLU A 6 -15.59 6.52 8.79
C GLU A 6 -15.12 5.07 8.56
N ALA A 7 -16.02 4.21 8.10
CA ALA A 7 -15.71 2.81 7.82
C ALA A 7 -16.51 2.33 6.60
N HIS A 8 -15.80 1.83 5.59
CA HIS A 8 -16.38 1.37 4.33
C HIS A 8 -16.13 -0.12 4.13
N SER A 9 -17.13 -0.83 3.59
CA SER A 9 -16.97 -2.23 3.20
C SER A 9 -16.17 -2.36 1.92
N ILE A 10 -15.15 -3.20 1.92
CA ILE A 10 -14.26 -3.43 0.77
C ILE A 10 -14.54 -4.77 0.08
N GLY A 11 -15.67 -5.41 0.36
CA GLY A 11 -16.12 -6.66 -0.27
C GLY A 11 -16.73 -7.64 0.72
N GLU A 12 -17.37 -8.69 0.19
CA GLU A 12 -17.92 -9.79 0.99
C GLU A 12 -16.86 -10.81 1.40
N ASP A 13 -15.84 -11.02 0.54
CA ASP A 13 -14.72 -11.88 0.86
C ASP A 13 -13.82 -11.22 1.93
N PRO A 14 -13.52 -11.92 3.05
CA PRO A 14 -12.76 -11.34 4.16
C PRO A 14 -11.35 -10.87 3.81
N LEU A 15 -10.73 -11.40 2.74
CA LEU A 15 -9.32 -11.19 2.42
C LEU A 15 -9.10 -10.48 1.09
N ALA A 16 -9.86 -10.83 0.05
CA ALA A 16 -9.66 -10.35 -1.31
C ALA A 16 -9.77 -8.82 -1.42
N GLY A 17 -10.62 -8.20 -0.60
CA GLY A 17 -10.72 -6.74 -0.51
C GLY A 17 -9.41 -6.08 -0.05
N TYR A 18 -8.75 -6.66 0.95
CA TYR A 18 -7.50 -6.13 1.52
C TYR A 18 -6.27 -6.40 0.65
N LEU A 19 -6.35 -7.35 -0.28
CA LEU A 19 -5.26 -7.69 -1.20
C LEU A 19 -5.40 -7.03 -2.58
N ASN A 20 -6.39 -6.12 -2.75
CA ASN A 20 -6.62 -5.43 -4.00
C ASN A 20 -6.18 -3.95 -3.92
N PRO A 21 -4.96 -3.60 -4.39
CA PRO A 21 -4.43 -2.25 -4.25
C PRO A 21 -5.27 -1.20 -5.00
N ARG A 22 -5.76 -1.52 -6.20
CA ARG A 22 -6.59 -0.59 -7.01
C ARG A 22 -7.88 -0.24 -6.30
N LYS A 23 -8.56 -1.24 -5.72
CA LYS A 23 -9.80 -1.03 -4.98
C LYS A 23 -9.59 -0.14 -3.76
N LEU A 24 -8.53 -0.38 -2.99
CA LEU A 24 -8.21 0.40 -1.80
C LEU A 24 -7.87 1.85 -2.13
N VAL A 25 -7.05 2.09 -3.17
CA VAL A 25 -6.71 3.47 -3.57
C VAL A 25 -7.90 4.20 -4.19
N ASN A 26 -8.74 3.52 -4.97
CA ASN A 26 -9.98 4.12 -5.49
C ASN A 26 -10.88 4.58 -4.34
N LEU A 27 -11.09 3.72 -3.34
CA LEU A 27 -11.88 4.08 -2.17
C LEU A 27 -11.29 5.28 -1.43
N ALA A 28 -9.97 5.32 -1.23
CA ALA A 28 -9.29 6.44 -0.58
C ALA A 28 -9.51 7.77 -1.34
N VAL A 29 -9.49 7.74 -2.68
CA VAL A 29 -9.79 8.91 -3.51
C VAL A 29 -11.27 9.32 -3.38
N GLU A 30 -12.19 8.36 -3.45
CA GLU A 30 -13.64 8.61 -3.36
C GLU A 30 -14.05 9.18 -2.00
N THR A 31 -13.39 8.77 -0.92
CA THR A 31 -13.64 9.28 0.44
C THR A 31 -12.83 10.53 0.78
N GLY A 32 -12.03 11.05 -0.17
CA GLY A 32 -11.25 12.27 0.03
C GLY A 32 -10.09 12.12 1.03
N CYS A 33 -9.52 10.93 1.17
CA CYS A 33 -8.35 10.72 2.02
C CYS A 33 -7.09 11.37 1.41
N ASP A 34 -6.25 11.98 2.25
CA ASP A 34 -4.95 12.52 1.80
C ASP A 34 -3.85 11.45 1.71
N ALA A 35 -3.97 10.38 2.51
CA ALA A 35 -2.92 9.40 2.70
C ALA A 35 -3.48 7.99 3.00
N LEU A 36 -2.67 6.97 2.67
CA LEU A 36 -2.97 5.57 2.93
C LEU A 36 -1.84 4.94 3.73
N HIS A 37 -2.17 4.44 4.93
CA HIS A 37 -1.26 3.69 5.79
C HIS A 37 -1.51 2.17 5.63
N PRO A 38 -0.56 1.38 5.10
CA PRO A 38 -0.80 -0.03 4.83
C PRO A 38 -0.70 -0.94 6.07
N GLY A 39 -0.10 -0.44 7.16
CA GLY A 39 0.16 -1.25 8.35
C GLY A 39 1.33 -2.20 8.10
N TYR A 40 1.15 -3.48 8.45
CA TYR A 40 2.11 -4.55 8.21
C TYR A 40 1.40 -5.78 7.64
N GLY A 41 2.12 -6.59 6.86
CA GLY A 41 1.50 -7.66 6.09
C GLY A 41 0.58 -7.12 4.98
N PHE A 42 -0.26 -7.99 4.41
CA PHE A 42 -1.13 -7.63 3.28
C PHE A 42 -0.34 -6.98 2.13
N LEU A 43 -0.52 -5.68 1.94
CA LEU A 43 0.10 -4.89 0.87
C LEU A 43 1.18 -3.93 1.37
N SER A 44 1.62 -4.03 2.63
CA SER A 44 2.64 -3.13 3.20
C SER A 44 3.98 -3.17 2.46
N GLU A 45 4.30 -4.31 1.85
CA GLU A 45 5.52 -4.54 1.07
C GLU A 45 5.20 -4.69 -0.44
N ASN A 46 3.99 -4.32 -0.86
CA ASN A 46 3.60 -4.37 -2.26
C ASN A 46 3.88 -3.01 -2.93
N ALA A 47 4.86 -2.99 -3.83
CA ALA A 47 5.25 -1.77 -4.54
C ALA A 47 4.14 -1.20 -5.43
N GLU A 48 3.24 -2.05 -5.96
CA GLU A 48 2.10 -1.63 -6.79
C GLU A 48 1.15 -0.70 -5.99
N LEU A 49 0.95 -0.96 -4.70
CA LEU A 49 0.13 -0.08 -3.86
C LEU A 49 0.73 1.33 -3.78
N ALA A 50 2.04 1.43 -3.59
CA ALA A 50 2.74 2.71 -3.51
C ALA A 50 2.75 3.45 -4.86
N ASP A 51 2.92 2.74 -5.98
CA ASP A 51 2.82 3.33 -7.33
C ASP A 51 1.42 3.89 -7.58
N ILE A 52 0.36 3.11 -7.34
CA ILE A 52 -1.03 3.54 -7.57
C ILE A 52 -1.39 4.72 -6.66
N CYS A 53 -0.92 4.74 -5.41
CA CYS A 53 -1.09 5.89 -4.53
C CYS A 53 -0.50 7.16 -5.16
N ALA A 54 0.75 7.10 -5.65
CA ALA A 54 1.42 8.24 -6.28
C ALA A 54 0.70 8.69 -7.56
N GLU A 55 0.26 7.76 -8.41
CA GLU A 55 -0.50 8.05 -9.64
C GLU A 55 -1.83 8.76 -9.36
N ARG A 56 -2.45 8.48 -8.20
CA ARG A 56 -3.77 8.99 -7.83
C ARG A 56 -3.72 10.15 -6.84
N GLY A 57 -2.53 10.67 -6.55
CA GLY A 57 -2.35 11.80 -5.64
C GLY A 57 -2.59 11.47 -4.17
N ILE A 58 -2.57 10.19 -3.79
CA ILE A 58 -2.68 9.73 -2.40
C ILE A 58 -1.28 9.56 -1.83
N LYS A 59 -1.00 10.13 -0.66
CA LYS A 59 0.28 9.93 0.01
C LYS A 59 0.37 8.53 0.60
N PHE A 60 1.25 7.70 0.05
CA PHE A 60 1.58 6.42 0.68
C PHE A 60 2.40 6.65 1.96
N ILE A 61 1.95 6.13 3.10
CA ILE A 61 2.71 6.20 4.36
C ILE A 61 3.67 5.02 4.43
N GLY A 62 4.84 5.22 3.82
CA GLY A 62 5.90 4.23 3.73
C GLY A 62 7.01 4.68 2.79
N PRO A 63 7.97 3.79 2.45
CA PRO A 63 9.01 4.09 1.49
C PRO A 63 8.46 4.16 0.06
N ALA A 64 9.24 4.75 -0.86
CA ALA A 64 8.89 4.80 -2.28
C ALA A 64 8.80 3.40 -2.90
N ALA A 65 7.97 3.23 -3.93
CA ALA A 65 7.76 1.95 -4.60
C ALA A 65 9.06 1.32 -5.15
N GLU A 66 10.01 2.13 -5.64
CA GLU A 66 11.35 1.68 -6.02
C GLU A 66 12.08 0.98 -4.87
N VAL A 67 12.04 1.58 -3.67
CA VAL A 67 12.69 1.04 -2.48
C VAL A 67 12.02 -0.26 -2.07
N ILE A 68 10.68 -0.31 -2.13
CA ILE A 68 9.91 -1.53 -1.86
C ILE A 68 10.33 -2.66 -2.83
N ARG A 69 10.40 -2.38 -4.14
CA ARG A 69 10.87 -3.37 -5.15
C ARG A 69 12.27 -3.87 -4.84
N ARG A 70 13.20 -2.95 -4.57
CA ARG A 70 14.61 -3.27 -4.34
C ARG A 70 14.81 -4.10 -3.07
N MET A 71 14.12 -3.73 -2.00
CA MET A 71 14.29 -4.36 -0.69
C MET A 71 13.39 -5.59 -0.50
N GLY A 72 12.31 -5.72 -1.26
CA GLY A 72 11.43 -6.90 -1.24
C GLY A 72 12.03 -8.12 -1.94
N ASP A 73 12.91 -7.91 -2.94
CA ASP A 73 13.73 -9.00 -3.48
C ASP A 73 14.92 -9.28 -2.57
N LYS A 74 14.96 -10.47 -1.96
CA LYS A 74 16.02 -10.85 -1.01
C LYS A 74 17.43 -10.80 -1.62
N THR A 75 17.55 -11.16 -2.89
CA THR A 75 18.85 -11.18 -3.59
C THR A 75 19.30 -9.76 -3.88
N GLU A 76 18.40 -8.92 -4.38
CA GLU A 76 18.75 -7.53 -4.68
C GLU A 76 18.92 -6.67 -3.43
N ALA A 77 18.15 -6.91 -2.38
CA ALA A 77 18.36 -6.30 -1.07
C ALA A 77 19.79 -6.59 -0.56
N ARG A 78 20.25 -7.85 -0.64
CA ARG A 78 21.61 -8.23 -0.23
C ARG A 78 22.67 -7.52 -1.08
N ARG A 79 22.49 -7.49 -2.40
CA ARG A 79 23.41 -6.79 -3.31
C ARG A 79 23.46 -5.29 -3.03
N SER A 80 22.31 -4.68 -2.75
CA SER A 80 22.19 -3.27 -2.41
C SER A 80 22.96 -2.93 -1.14
N MET A 81 22.87 -3.77 -0.11
CA MET A 81 23.60 -3.58 1.14
C MET A 81 25.12 -3.78 1.02
N ILE A 82 25.58 -4.62 0.08
CA ILE A 82 27.03 -4.78 -0.19
C ILE A 82 27.60 -3.54 -0.91
N LYS A 83 26.78 -2.85 -1.70
CA LYS A 83 27.19 -1.66 -2.49
C LYS A 83 27.17 -0.34 -1.69
N ALA A 84 26.56 -0.34 -0.51
CA ALA A 84 26.42 0.84 0.36
C ALA A 84 27.69 1.06 1.19
#